data_AF-A0A662DJK4-F1
#
_entry.id   AF-A0A662DJK4-F1
#
_cell.length_a   1.000
_cell.length_b   1.000
_cell.length_c   1.000
_cell.angle_alpha   90.00
_cell.angle_beta   90.00
_cell.angle_gamma   90.00
#
_symmetry.space_group_name_H-M   'P 1'
#
loop_
_entity.id
_entity.type
_entity.pdbx_description
1 polymer ?
#
loop_
_entity_poly.entity_id
_entity_poly.type
_entity_poly.pdbx_seq_one_letter_code
_entity_poly.pdbx_strand_id
1 'polypeptide(L)'
;MSDFKGVKKMFKKIGKVSLFFTIGFAIVTANAFGNESTSPTVQQLLQQIKDLRAQISQIKHSVDKTREIAINTRIEAAKFKEETLYRLGLWRAKLGEGMMMSISAENAAAKAEKSVKSATEQANRAWNSVVKVEEKFDLLTSRMKEEARLREELQKKVNTMAMSLDNLKTDVSLAKEMAATAKAEADQIIEKMQALEELQKKVNTMAMSLDNLKTDVSLAKEMAATAKAEADQARRETRELAGEVKRNRELFLSKIEKILKGAAKVEEKLKSKQLKLKPKAKARIYIVKKGDSLWRIAGYPNIYNDPAKWKKIFEANKNRIPDPRLLYPGQKLIIPQK
;
A
#
# COMPACT_ATOMS: atom_id res chain seq x y z
N MET A 1 -40.29 -33.47 124.50
CA MET A 1 -41.70 -33.62 124.94
C MET A 1 -41.86 -34.46 126.22
N SER A 2 -40.76 -34.96 126.81
CA SER A 2 -40.77 -35.90 127.94
C SER A 2 -40.76 -35.24 129.33
N ASP A 3 -40.32 -33.98 129.45
CA ASP A 3 -40.20 -33.27 130.75
C ASP A 3 -41.47 -32.58 131.26
N PHE A 4 -42.45 -32.35 130.39
CA PHE A 4 -43.70 -31.68 130.79
C PHE A 4 -44.57 -32.54 131.73
N LYS A 5 -44.39 -33.87 131.71
CA LYS A 5 -45.08 -34.79 132.65
C LYS A 5 -44.54 -34.67 134.08
N GLY A 6 -43.26 -34.34 134.27
CA GLY A 6 -42.63 -34.19 135.59
C GLY A 6 -43.07 -32.92 136.32
N VAL A 7 -43.11 -31.80 135.59
CA VAL A 7 -43.50 -30.48 136.11
C VAL A 7 -44.99 -30.46 136.52
N LYS A 8 -45.87 -31.09 135.73
CA LYS A 8 -47.31 -31.22 136.06
C LYS A 8 -47.54 -32.06 137.32
N LYS A 9 -46.68 -33.05 137.59
CA LYS A 9 -46.71 -33.89 138.82
C LYS A 9 -46.23 -33.11 140.05
N MET A 10 -45.28 -32.19 139.87
CA MET A 10 -44.80 -31.28 140.92
C MET A 10 -45.86 -30.25 141.34
N PHE A 11 -46.51 -29.57 140.38
CA PHE A 11 -47.56 -28.60 140.69
C PHE A 11 -48.78 -29.23 141.38
N LYS A 12 -49.15 -30.47 141.02
CA LYS A 12 -50.23 -31.22 141.70
C LYS A 12 -49.86 -31.62 143.14
N LYS A 13 -48.56 -31.73 143.46
CA LYS A 13 -48.05 -31.95 144.83
C LYS A 13 -48.05 -30.65 145.63
N ILE A 14 -47.64 -29.53 145.03
CA ILE A 14 -47.61 -28.21 145.69
C ILE A 14 -49.02 -27.69 145.99
N GLY A 15 -49.98 -27.88 145.07
CA GLY A 15 -51.38 -27.52 145.30
C GLY A 15 -52.06 -28.33 146.41
N LYS A 16 -51.60 -29.56 146.70
CA LYS A 16 -52.09 -30.36 147.84
C LYS A 16 -51.49 -29.89 149.18
N VAL A 17 -50.24 -29.42 149.20
CA VAL A 17 -49.58 -28.92 150.43
C VAL A 17 -50.22 -27.61 150.91
N SER A 18 -50.73 -26.77 150.00
CA SER A 18 -51.48 -25.54 150.34
C SER A 18 -52.84 -25.81 151.01
N LEU A 19 -53.49 -26.94 150.69
CA LEU A 19 -54.81 -27.30 151.24
C LEU A 19 -54.73 -27.90 152.66
N PHE A 20 -53.57 -28.42 153.08
CA PHE A 20 -53.36 -28.96 154.43
C PHE A 20 -52.95 -27.89 155.45
N PHE A 21 -52.51 -26.70 155.01
CA PHE A 21 -52.11 -25.61 155.92
C PHE A 21 -53.30 -24.74 156.38
N THR A 22 -54.44 -24.80 155.70
CA THR A 22 -55.66 -24.04 156.05
C THR A 22 -56.64 -24.81 156.96
N ILE A 23 -56.43 -26.10 157.20
CA ILE A 23 -57.31 -26.92 158.08
C ILE A 23 -56.73 -27.05 159.51
N GLY A 24 -55.44 -26.75 159.71
CA GLY A 24 -54.77 -26.84 161.02
C GLY A 24 -55.03 -25.66 161.98
N PHE A 25 -55.65 -24.56 161.54
CA PHE A 25 -55.86 -23.35 162.34
C PHE A 25 -57.26 -23.24 162.96
N ALA A 26 -58.16 -24.20 162.69
CA ALA A 26 -59.55 -24.19 163.17
C ALA A 26 -59.80 -25.05 164.43
N ILE A 27 -58.76 -25.64 165.05
CA ILE A 27 -58.93 -26.62 166.16
C ILE A 27 -58.37 -26.12 167.52
N VAL A 28 -57.83 -24.89 167.62
CA VAL A 28 -57.18 -24.42 168.87
C VAL A 28 -57.97 -23.37 169.68
N THR A 29 -59.21 -23.00 169.32
CA THR A 29 -60.02 -22.08 170.16
C THR A 29 -61.46 -22.50 170.44
N ALA A 30 -61.80 -23.78 170.30
CA ALA A 30 -63.04 -24.33 170.84
C ALA A 30 -62.74 -25.39 171.91
N ASN A 31 -63.02 -25.01 173.16
CA ASN A 31 -63.00 -25.76 174.42
C ASN A 31 -61.60 -25.95 175.02
N ALA A 32 -61.19 -25.16 176.03
CA ALA A 32 -61.87 -25.03 177.31
C ALA A 32 -62.42 -26.38 177.82
N PHE A 33 -61.55 -27.40 177.78
CA PHE A 33 -61.58 -28.50 178.73
C PHE A 33 -60.86 -28.04 180.00
N GLY A 34 -61.58 -27.93 181.12
CA GLY A 34 -60.95 -27.96 182.42
C GLY A 34 -60.43 -29.38 182.68
N ASN A 35 -59.21 -29.68 182.23
CA ASN A 35 -58.11 -30.24 183.03
C ASN A 35 -56.89 -30.53 182.13
N GLU A 36 -56.05 -29.51 181.98
CA GLU A 36 -54.58 -29.49 181.94
C GLU A 36 -53.78 -30.65 181.28
N SER A 37 -53.41 -30.39 180.01
CA SER A 37 -52.03 -30.33 179.47
C SER A 37 -51.00 -31.45 179.78
N THR A 38 -50.73 -32.30 178.79
CA THR A 38 -49.36 -32.81 178.53
C THR A 38 -48.76 -32.09 177.32
N SER A 39 -48.01 -31.04 177.62
CA SER A 39 -47.14 -30.32 176.68
C SER A 39 -46.14 -31.30 176.02
N PRO A 40 -45.86 -31.20 174.70
CA PRO A 40 -44.82 -32.03 174.08
C PRO A 40 -43.50 -31.84 174.83
N THR A 41 -42.81 -32.96 175.14
CA THR A 41 -41.55 -32.89 175.88
C THR A 41 -40.52 -32.09 175.05
N VAL A 42 -39.71 -31.26 175.70
CA VAL A 42 -38.73 -30.36 175.05
C VAL A 42 -37.90 -31.06 173.96
N GLN A 43 -37.57 -32.35 174.13
CA GLN A 43 -36.84 -33.13 173.13
C GLN A 43 -37.61 -33.40 171.82
N GLN A 44 -38.93 -33.63 171.86
CA GLN A 44 -39.74 -33.83 170.67
C GLN A 44 -39.84 -32.55 169.83
N LEU A 45 -40.02 -31.40 170.49
CA LEU A 45 -40.00 -30.09 169.84
C LEU A 45 -38.63 -29.81 169.19
N LEU A 46 -37.53 -30.14 169.87
CA LEU A 46 -36.18 -30.00 169.30
C LEU A 46 -35.96 -30.87 168.06
N GLN A 47 -36.50 -32.09 168.04
CA GLN A 47 -36.39 -32.97 166.87
C GLN A 47 -37.22 -32.45 165.69
N GLN A 48 -38.44 -32.00 165.94
CA GLN A 48 -39.28 -31.37 164.90
C GLN A 48 -38.62 -30.12 164.31
N ILE A 49 -37.97 -29.29 165.14
CA ILE A 49 -37.21 -28.11 164.67
C ILE A 49 -36.03 -28.54 163.79
N LYS A 50 -35.30 -29.61 164.14
CA LYS A 50 -34.21 -30.16 163.30
C LYS A 50 -34.72 -30.67 161.96
N ASP A 51 -35.83 -31.40 161.95
CA ASP A 51 -36.42 -31.95 160.72
C ASP A 51 -36.96 -30.84 159.82
N LEU A 52 -37.62 -29.82 160.40
CA LEU A 52 -38.05 -28.63 159.67
C LEU A 52 -36.86 -27.88 159.08
N ARG A 53 -35.73 -27.75 159.80
CA ARG A 53 -34.51 -27.12 159.28
C ARG A 53 -33.93 -27.91 158.10
N ALA A 54 -33.93 -29.24 158.17
CA ALA A 54 -33.49 -30.10 157.08
C ALA A 54 -34.40 -29.97 155.85
N GLN A 55 -35.72 -29.93 156.04
CA GLN A 55 -36.69 -29.70 154.97
C GLN A 55 -36.53 -28.30 154.34
N ILE A 56 -36.36 -27.25 155.15
CA ILE A 56 -36.09 -25.89 154.67
C ILE A 56 -34.80 -25.86 153.84
N SER A 57 -33.76 -26.58 154.25
CA SER A 57 -32.51 -26.70 153.51
C SER A 57 -32.69 -27.42 152.16
N GLN A 58 -33.43 -28.52 152.12
CA GLN A 58 -33.76 -29.22 150.87
C GLN A 58 -34.61 -28.36 149.93
N ILE A 59 -35.61 -27.63 150.47
CA ILE A 59 -36.42 -26.69 149.70
C ILE A 59 -35.52 -25.60 149.12
N LYS A 60 -34.62 -25.01 149.91
CA LYS A 60 -33.69 -23.98 149.45
C LYS A 60 -32.81 -24.50 148.30
N HIS A 61 -32.23 -25.69 148.45
CA HIS A 61 -31.45 -26.32 147.38
C HIS A 61 -32.27 -26.58 146.10
N SER A 62 -33.53 -27.05 146.24
CA SER A 62 -34.42 -27.27 145.10
C SER A 62 -34.81 -25.96 144.39
N VAL A 63 -34.98 -24.88 145.15
CA VAL A 63 -35.27 -23.55 144.62
C VAL A 63 -34.05 -23.01 143.85
N ASP A 64 -32.85 -23.19 144.39
CA ASP A 64 -31.61 -22.76 143.73
C ASP A 64 -31.36 -23.54 142.43
N LYS A 65 -31.55 -24.87 142.44
CA LYS A 65 -31.47 -25.70 141.23
C LYS A 65 -32.53 -25.32 140.19
N THR A 66 -33.75 -24.98 140.63
CA THR A 66 -34.81 -24.53 139.73
C THR A 66 -34.49 -23.17 139.11
N ARG A 67 -33.88 -22.25 139.87
CA ARG A 67 -33.39 -20.96 139.36
C ARG A 67 -32.27 -21.17 138.35
N GLU A 68 -31.33 -22.06 138.63
CA GLU A 68 -30.22 -22.39 137.73
C GLU A 68 -30.74 -22.96 136.40
N ILE A 69 -31.66 -23.92 136.44
CA ILE A 69 -32.32 -24.46 135.23
C ILE A 69 -33.03 -23.34 134.46
N ALA A 70 -33.81 -22.49 135.14
CA ALA A 70 -34.52 -21.40 134.49
C ALA A 70 -33.58 -20.38 133.82
N ILE A 71 -32.42 -20.09 134.44
CA ILE A 71 -31.38 -19.24 133.86
C ILE A 71 -30.75 -19.91 132.64
N ASN A 72 -30.36 -21.18 132.75
CA ASN A 72 -29.74 -21.93 131.65
C ASN A 72 -30.68 -22.07 130.45
N THR A 73 -31.97 -22.37 130.67
CA THR A 73 -32.97 -22.40 129.59
C THR A 73 -33.13 -21.05 128.91
N ARG A 74 -33.07 -19.92 129.64
CA ARG A 74 -33.10 -18.58 129.03
C ARG A 74 -31.85 -18.30 128.20
N ILE A 75 -30.68 -18.71 128.67
CA ILE A 75 -29.42 -18.58 127.93
C ILE A 75 -29.46 -19.42 126.66
N GLU A 76 -29.90 -20.68 126.73
CA GLU A 76 -30.04 -21.56 125.57
C GLU A 76 -31.07 -21.02 124.56
N ALA A 77 -32.21 -20.53 125.04
CA ALA A 77 -33.21 -19.89 124.19
C ALA A 77 -32.67 -18.62 123.50
N ALA A 78 -31.86 -17.83 124.20
CA ALA A 78 -31.21 -16.65 123.63
C ALA A 78 -30.18 -17.03 122.56
N LYS A 79 -29.31 -18.03 122.83
CA LYS A 79 -28.34 -18.56 121.86
C LYS A 79 -29.02 -19.13 120.62
N PHE A 80 -30.10 -19.89 120.81
CA PHE A 80 -30.88 -20.42 119.69
C PHE A 80 -31.50 -19.31 118.84
N LYS A 81 -32.03 -18.26 119.48
CA LYS A 81 -32.56 -17.08 118.79
C LYS A 81 -31.47 -16.35 118.00
N GLU A 82 -30.30 -16.15 118.59
CA GLU A 82 -29.15 -15.52 117.93
C GLU A 82 -28.68 -16.31 116.70
N GLU A 83 -28.48 -17.62 116.85
CA GLU A 83 -28.09 -18.52 115.76
C GLU A 83 -29.13 -18.53 114.62
N THR A 84 -30.42 -18.55 114.96
CA THR A 84 -31.50 -18.51 113.96
C THR A 84 -31.51 -17.19 113.19
N LEU A 85 -31.33 -16.06 113.89
CA LEU A 85 -31.25 -14.74 113.27
C LEU A 85 -30.03 -14.60 112.37
N TYR A 86 -28.87 -15.13 112.79
CA TYR A 86 -27.65 -15.16 111.99
C TYR A 86 -27.85 -15.96 110.69
N ARG A 87 -28.37 -17.18 110.79
CA ARG A 87 -28.65 -18.02 109.60
C ARG A 87 -29.65 -17.38 108.66
N LEU A 88 -30.69 -16.74 109.20
CA LEU A 88 -31.68 -16.01 108.41
C LEU A 88 -31.05 -14.80 107.71
N GLY A 89 -30.16 -14.08 108.39
CA GLY A 89 -29.38 -12.99 107.81
C GLY A 89 -28.50 -13.46 106.65
N LEU A 90 -27.76 -14.56 106.83
CA LEU A 90 -26.92 -15.14 105.78
C LEU A 90 -27.74 -15.61 104.57
N TRP A 91 -28.89 -16.24 104.82
CA TRP A 91 -29.79 -16.69 103.75
C TRP A 91 -30.36 -15.50 102.96
N ARG A 92 -30.79 -14.43 103.64
CA ARG A 92 -31.23 -13.18 102.99
C ARG A 92 -30.12 -12.53 102.16
N ALA A 93 -28.89 -12.51 102.65
CA ALA A 93 -27.75 -11.98 101.90
C ALA A 93 -27.50 -12.78 100.61
N LYS A 94 -27.48 -14.12 100.68
CA LYS A 94 -27.32 -14.98 99.51
C LYS A 94 -28.45 -14.84 98.49
N LEU A 95 -29.69 -14.69 98.94
CA LEU A 95 -30.83 -14.40 98.05
C LEU A 95 -30.70 -13.03 97.38
N GLY A 96 -30.28 -12.01 98.11
CA GLY A 96 -30.01 -10.69 97.55
C GLY A 96 -28.91 -10.71 96.49
N GLU A 97 -27.81 -11.42 96.76
CA GLU A 97 -26.73 -11.63 95.80
C GLU A 97 -27.22 -12.36 94.54
N GLY A 98 -27.96 -13.46 94.71
CA GLY A 98 -28.55 -14.21 93.58
C GLY A 98 -29.53 -13.37 92.75
N MET A 99 -30.36 -12.55 93.40
CA MET A 99 -31.29 -11.65 92.70
C MET A 99 -30.54 -10.57 91.90
N MET A 100 -29.51 -9.97 92.49
CA MET A 100 -28.66 -8.98 91.79
C MET A 100 -27.91 -9.60 90.61
N MET A 101 -27.39 -10.82 90.75
CA MET A 101 -26.79 -11.57 89.64
C MET A 101 -27.81 -11.85 88.53
N SER A 102 -29.04 -12.23 88.87
CA SER A 102 -30.12 -12.46 87.88
C SER A 102 -30.47 -11.18 87.11
N ILE A 103 -30.62 -10.04 87.80
CA ILE A 103 -30.90 -8.75 87.16
C ILE A 103 -29.74 -8.33 86.25
N SER A 104 -28.51 -8.53 86.69
CA SER A 104 -27.32 -8.24 85.87
C SER A 104 -27.26 -9.13 84.62
N ALA A 105 -27.54 -10.42 84.76
CA ALA A 105 -27.59 -11.37 83.67
C ALA A 105 -28.69 -11.03 82.65
N GLU A 106 -29.89 -10.66 83.11
CA GLU A 106 -31.00 -10.25 82.26
C GLU A 106 -30.66 -8.97 81.46
N ASN A 107 -30.08 -7.97 82.12
CA ASN A 107 -29.61 -6.75 81.44
C ASN A 107 -28.50 -7.03 80.43
N ALA A 108 -27.57 -7.94 80.75
CA ALA A 108 -26.51 -8.35 79.83
C ALA A 108 -27.08 -9.10 78.61
N ALA A 109 -28.05 -9.99 78.82
CA ALA A 109 -28.75 -10.70 77.76
C ALA A 109 -29.53 -9.74 76.84
N ALA A 110 -30.25 -8.77 77.40
CA ALA A 110 -30.97 -7.75 76.63
C ALA A 110 -30.03 -6.88 75.78
N LYS A 111 -28.86 -6.51 76.33
CA LYS A 111 -27.83 -5.79 75.57
C LYS A 111 -27.26 -6.64 74.44
N ALA A 112 -26.97 -7.92 74.71
CA ALA A 112 -26.49 -8.86 73.70
C ALA A 112 -27.52 -9.06 72.58
N GLU A 113 -28.80 -9.21 72.91
CA GLU A 113 -29.88 -9.35 71.93
C GLU A 113 -29.99 -8.11 71.03
N LYS A 114 -29.90 -6.90 71.61
CA LYS A 114 -29.90 -5.66 70.82
C LYS A 114 -28.69 -5.57 69.88
N SER A 115 -27.51 -5.96 70.37
CA SER A 115 -26.29 -6.03 69.54
C SER A 115 -26.43 -7.04 68.41
N VAL A 116 -26.99 -8.22 68.67
CA VAL A 116 -27.26 -9.24 67.65
C VAL A 116 -28.26 -8.73 66.61
N LYS A 117 -29.37 -8.12 67.03
CA LYS A 117 -30.35 -7.53 66.10
C LYS A 117 -29.71 -6.49 65.18
N SER A 118 -28.93 -5.57 65.75
CA SER A 118 -28.22 -4.55 64.96
C SER A 118 -27.20 -5.15 64.00
N ALA A 119 -26.43 -6.16 64.45
CA ALA A 119 -25.48 -6.87 63.61
C ALA A 119 -26.17 -7.61 62.45
N THR A 120 -27.30 -8.27 62.71
CA THR A 120 -28.11 -8.95 61.69
C THR A 120 -28.65 -7.96 60.66
N GLU A 121 -29.15 -6.79 61.09
CA GLU A 121 -29.59 -5.75 60.16
C GLU A 121 -28.44 -5.22 59.30
N GLN A 122 -27.25 -5.02 59.88
CA GLN A 122 -26.05 -4.62 59.13
C GLN A 122 -25.64 -5.69 58.12
N ALA A 123 -25.64 -6.96 58.52
CA ALA A 123 -25.34 -8.08 57.65
C ALA A 123 -26.33 -8.18 56.48
N ASN A 124 -27.63 -8.01 56.73
CA ASN A 124 -28.65 -8.01 55.68
C ASN A 124 -28.46 -6.84 54.70
N ARG A 125 -28.12 -5.63 55.20
CA ARG A 125 -27.79 -4.50 54.33
C ARG A 125 -26.56 -4.77 53.46
N ALA A 126 -25.52 -5.35 54.05
CA ALA A 126 -24.31 -5.74 53.34
C ALA A 126 -24.63 -6.79 52.25
N TRP A 127 -25.36 -7.84 52.60
CA TRP A 127 -25.80 -8.88 51.64
C TRP A 127 -26.57 -8.28 50.46
N ASN A 128 -27.55 -7.42 50.71
CA ASN A 128 -28.31 -6.76 49.64
C ASN A 128 -27.41 -5.88 48.74
N SER A 129 -26.34 -5.30 49.28
CA SER A 129 -25.38 -4.55 48.47
C SER A 129 -24.52 -5.48 47.61
N VAL A 130 -24.13 -6.64 48.13
CA VAL A 130 -23.39 -7.68 47.38
C VAL A 130 -24.23 -8.21 46.22
N VAL A 131 -25.49 -8.56 46.46
CA VAL A 131 -26.41 -9.03 45.41
C VAL A 131 -26.53 -7.99 44.27
N LYS A 132 -26.69 -6.70 44.60
CA LYS A 132 -26.72 -5.63 43.59
C LYS A 132 -25.41 -5.50 42.81
N VAL A 133 -24.29 -5.82 43.43
CA VAL A 133 -22.98 -5.81 42.76
C VAL A 133 -22.87 -7.03 41.83
N GLU A 134 -23.31 -8.21 42.27
CA GLU A 134 -23.37 -9.43 41.44
C GLU A 134 -24.23 -9.22 40.19
N GLU A 135 -25.44 -8.64 40.33
CA GLU A 135 -26.30 -8.31 39.19
C GLU A 135 -25.61 -7.38 38.18
N LYS A 136 -24.84 -6.39 38.67
CA LYS A 136 -24.05 -5.50 37.80
C LYS A 136 -22.90 -6.24 37.12
N PHE A 137 -22.23 -7.16 37.82
CA PHE A 137 -21.18 -7.99 37.23
C PHE A 137 -21.73 -8.92 36.15
N ASP A 138 -22.91 -9.50 36.34
CA ASP A 138 -23.58 -10.33 35.34
C ASP A 138 -23.95 -9.53 34.08
N LEU A 139 -24.46 -8.31 34.28
CA LEU A 139 -24.73 -7.38 33.19
C LEU A 139 -23.46 -6.98 32.44
N LEU A 140 -22.39 -6.64 33.16
CA LEU A 140 -21.09 -6.31 32.57
C LEU A 140 -20.51 -7.49 31.79
N THR A 141 -20.60 -8.70 32.35
CA THR A 141 -20.15 -9.94 31.70
C THR A 141 -20.91 -10.18 30.40
N SER A 142 -22.23 -9.94 30.39
CA SER A 142 -23.06 -10.06 29.19
C SER A 142 -22.68 -9.02 28.13
N ARG A 143 -22.47 -7.75 28.53
CA ARG A 143 -21.99 -6.69 27.62
C ARG A 143 -20.62 -7.00 27.04
N MET A 144 -19.68 -7.48 27.85
CA MET A 144 -18.35 -7.88 27.38
C MET A 144 -18.40 -9.01 26.36
N LYS A 145 -19.29 -9.99 26.55
CA LYS A 145 -19.50 -11.07 25.56
C LYS A 145 -20.02 -10.53 24.22
N GLU A 146 -20.94 -9.58 24.26
CA GLU A 146 -21.48 -8.96 23.06
C GLU A 146 -20.43 -8.09 22.35
N GLU A 147 -19.66 -7.29 23.09
CA GLU A 147 -18.53 -6.55 22.52
C GLU A 147 -17.48 -7.47 21.88
N ALA A 148 -17.20 -8.63 22.49
CA ALA A 148 -16.29 -9.62 21.93
C ALA A 148 -16.80 -10.19 20.60
N ARG A 149 -18.10 -10.50 20.51
CA ARG A 149 -18.74 -10.95 19.26
C ARG A 149 -18.67 -9.90 18.16
N LEU A 150 -19.02 -8.65 18.48
CA LEU A 150 -18.94 -7.53 17.54
C LEU A 150 -17.51 -7.31 17.04
N ARG A 151 -16.51 -7.43 17.92
CA ARG A 151 -15.09 -7.37 17.53
C ARG A 151 -14.69 -8.51 16.59
N GLU A 152 -15.18 -9.73 16.82
CA GLU A 152 -14.91 -10.85 15.93
C GLU A 152 -15.54 -10.64 14.53
N GLU A 153 -16.78 -10.15 14.48
CA GLU A 153 -17.44 -9.80 13.21
C GLU A 153 -16.73 -8.67 12.47
N LEU A 154 -16.33 -7.62 13.19
CA LEU A 154 -15.53 -6.53 12.62
C LEU A 154 -14.19 -7.05 12.07
N GLN A 155 -13.52 -7.95 12.80
CA GLN A 155 -12.27 -8.55 12.34
C GLN A 155 -12.48 -9.37 11.07
N LYS A 156 -13.56 -10.15 10.98
CA LYS A 156 -13.93 -10.88 9.75
C LYS A 156 -14.12 -9.91 8.57
N LYS A 157 -14.85 -8.81 8.78
CA LYS A 157 -15.05 -7.77 7.75
C LYS A 157 -13.74 -7.12 7.31
N VAL A 158 -12.86 -6.80 8.25
CA VAL A 158 -11.52 -6.24 7.96
C VAL A 158 -10.70 -7.23 7.13
N ASN A 159 -10.69 -8.51 7.48
CA ASN A 159 -9.97 -9.54 6.73
C ASN A 159 -10.52 -9.68 5.29
N THR A 160 -11.86 -9.68 5.12
CA THR A 160 -12.45 -9.73 3.77
C THR A 160 -12.12 -8.48 2.95
N MET A 161 -12.09 -7.31 3.60
CA MET A 161 -11.74 -6.06 2.93
C MET A 161 -10.25 -6.05 2.52
N ALA A 162 -9.36 -6.57 3.37
CA ALA A 162 -7.95 -6.73 3.05
C ALA A 162 -7.74 -7.65 1.83
N MET A 163 -8.45 -8.79 1.77
CA MET A 163 -8.43 -9.66 0.59
C MET A 163 -8.92 -8.94 -0.68
N SER A 164 -10.03 -8.18 -0.58
CA SER A 164 -10.54 -7.41 -1.72
C SER A 164 -9.57 -6.33 -2.18
N LEU A 165 -8.85 -5.70 -1.24
CA LEU A 165 -7.86 -4.67 -1.53
C LEU A 165 -6.65 -5.27 -2.26
N ASP A 166 -6.20 -6.46 -1.86
CA ASP A 166 -5.10 -7.12 -2.53
C ASP A 166 -5.48 -7.58 -3.94
N ASN A 167 -6.71 -8.07 -4.14
CA ASN A 167 -7.24 -8.36 -5.48
C ASN A 167 -7.31 -7.08 -6.35
N LEU A 168 -7.77 -5.97 -5.79
CA LEU A 168 -7.78 -4.68 -6.49
C LEU A 168 -6.37 -4.21 -6.85
N LYS A 169 -5.37 -4.41 -5.97
CA LYS A 169 -3.98 -4.10 -6.29
C LYS A 169 -3.47 -4.95 -7.45
N THR A 170 -3.80 -6.25 -7.48
CA THR A 170 -3.42 -7.12 -8.60
C THR A 170 -4.09 -6.67 -9.90
N ASP A 171 -5.37 -6.33 -9.87
CA ASP A 171 -6.11 -5.83 -11.03
C ASP A 171 -5.53 -4.51 -11.55
N VAL A 172 -5.18 -3.58 -10.66
CA VAL A 172 -4.50 -2.32 -11.01
C VAL A 172 -3.13 -2.59 -11.63
N SER A 173 -2.38 -3.56 -11.12
CA SER A 173 -1.08 -3.94 -11.71
C SER A 173 -1.26 -4.51 -13.12
N LEU A 174 -2.23 -5.41 -13.31
CA LEU A 174 -2.55 -5.96 -14.63
C LEU A 174 -3.01 -4.88 -15.60
N ALA A 175 -3.87 -3.95 -15.16
CA ALA A 175 -4.34 -2.84 -15.98
C ALA A 175 -3.18 -1.90 -16.39
N LYS A 176 -2.19 -1.68 -15.51
CA LYS A 176 -0.99 -0.91 -15.85
C LYS A 176 -0.14 -1.59 -16.90
N GLU A 177 0.08 -2.90 -16.78
CA GLU A 177 0.79 -3.69 -17.79
C GLU A 177 0.04 -3.66 -19.13
N MET A 178 -1.27 -3.88 -19.13
CA MET A 178 -2.11 -3.80 -20.34
C MET A 178 -2.08 -2.41 -20.98
N ALA A 179 -2.07 -1.34 -20.19
CA ALA A 179 -1.94 0.01 -20.71
C ALA A 179 -0.55 0.27 -21.32
N ALA A 180 0.51 -0.28 -20.71
CA ALA A 180 1.87 -0.19 -21.25
C ALA A 180 2.00 -0.95 -22.58
N THR A 181 1.42 -2.15 -22.69
CA THR A 181 1.40 -2.92 -23.95
C THR A 181 0.59 -2.21 -25.02
N ALA A 182 -0.61 -1.71 -24.70
CA ALA A 182 -1.44 -0.97 -25.65
C ALA A 182 -0.75 0.32 -26.13
N LYS A 183 0.00 1.01 -25.26
CA LYS A 183 0.80 2.16 -25.65
C LYS A 183 1.92 1.76 -26.61
N ALA A 184 2.65 0.68 -26.34
CA ALA A 184 3.71 0.19 -27.22
C ALA A 184 3.17 -0.20 -28.61
N GLU A 185 1.99 -0.84 -28.66
CA GLU A 185 1.30 -1.15 -29.91
C GLU A 185 0.89 0.12 -30.67
N ALA A 186 0.36 1.12 -29.98
CA ALA A 186 0.02 2.41 -30.59
C ALA A 186 1.26 3.12 -31.16
N ASP A 187 2.38 3.12 -30.43
CA ASP A 187 3.64 3.71 -30.89
C ASP A 187 4.15 3.00 -32.17
N GLN A 188 4.05 1.66 -32.24
CA GLN A 188 4.37 0.90 -33.47
C GLN A 188 3.44 1.24 -34.64
N ILE A 189 2.14 1.44 -34.38
CA ILE A 189 1.19 1.84 -35.43
C ILE A 189 1.54 3.24 -35.96
N ILE A 190 1.91 4.18 -35.09
CA ILE A 190 2.34 5.52 -35.48
C ILE A 190 3.58 5.44 -36.38
N GLU A 191 4.58 4.64 -36.01
CA GLU A 191 5.79 4.44 -36.82
C GLU A 191 5.46 3.86 -38.21
N LYS A 192 4.57 2.85 -38.27
CA LYS A 192 4.08 2.30 -39.54
C LYS A 192 3.30 3.32 -40.37
N MET A 193 2.48 4.16 -39.74
CA MET A 193 1.76 5.24 -40.43
C MET A 193 2.73 6.27 -41.02
N GLN A 194 3.79 6.65 -40.29
CA GLN A 194 4.82 7.56 -40.79
C GLN A 194 5.56 6.96 -42.00
N ALA A 195 5.91 5.67 -41.94
CA ALA A 195 6.54 4.97 -43.06
C ALA A 195 5.61 4.90 -44.30
N LEU A 196 4.31 4.69 -44.09
CA LEU A 196 3.31 4.74 -45.17
C LEU A 196 3.19 6.14 -45.78
N GLU A 197 3.26 7.20 -44.98
CA GLU A 197 3.24 8.57 -45.49
C GLU A 197 4.48 8.87 -46.35
N GLU A 198 5.67 8.40 -45.95
CA GLU A 198 6.87 8.49 -46.79
C GLU A 198 6.73 7.73 -48.11
N LEU A 199 6.20 6.50 -48.07
CA LEU A 199 5.92 5.73 -49.26
C LEU A 199 4.93 6.45 -50.17
N GLN A 200 3.89 7.06 -49.60
CA GLN A 200 2.92 7.86 -50.35
C GLN A 200 3.58 9.07 -51.03
N LYS A 201 4.49 9.77 -50.34
CA LYS A 201 5.28 10.85 -50.94
C LYS A 201 6.10 10.34 -52.13
N LYS A 202 6.78 9.20 -51.99
CA LYS A 202 7.54 8.57 -53.09
C LYS A 202 6.62 8.22 -54.28
N VAL A 203 5.48 7.60 -54.02
CA VAL A 203 4.48 7.28 -55.06
C VAL A 203 4.02 8.55 -55.79
N ASN A 204 3.72 9.62 -55.05
CA ASN A 204 3.31 10.90 -55.65
C ASN A 204 4.43 11.50 -56.53
N THR A 205 5.69 11.48 -56.07
CA THR A 205 6.82 11.95 -56.90
C THR A 205 7.01 11.12 -58.16
N MET A 206 6.81 9.80 -58.06
CA MET A 206 6.91 8.90 -59.19
C MET A 206 5.76 9.13 -60.18
N ALA A 207 4.54 9.41 -59.70
CA ALA A 207 3.41 9.79 -60.53
C ALA A 207 3.69 11.09 -61.31
N MET A 208 4.25 12.12 -60.67
CA MET A 208 4.66 13.34 -61.36
C MET A 208 5.73 13.07 -62.42
N SER A 209 6.72 12.22 -62.11
CA SER A 209 7.74 11.83 -63.09
C SER A 209 7.15 11.06 -64.27
N LEU A 210 6.12 10.24 -64.04
CA LEU A 210 5.42 9.48 -65.07
C LEU A 210 4.62 10.41 -65.98
N ASP A 211 3.93 11.41 -65.42
CA ASP A 211 3.22 12.42 -66.21
C ASP A 211 4.19 13.24 -67.07
N ASN A 212 5.34 13.65 -66.53
CA ASN A 212 6.38 14.33 -67.30
C ASN A 212 6.92 13.44 -68.44
N LEU A 213 7.19 12.16 -68.17
CA LEU A 213 7.59 11.19 -69.19
C LEU A 213 6.51 11.01 -70.25
N LYS A 214 5.24 11.01 -69.86
CA LYS A 214 4.11 10.91 -70.79
C LYS A 214 4.01 12.14 -71.69
N THR A 215 4.25 13.34 -71.16
CA THR A 215 4.33 14.56 -71.96
C THR A 215 5.53 14.55 -72.91
N ASP A 216 6.69 14.08 -72.45
CA ASP A 216 7.90 13.96 -73.26
C ASP A 216 7.70 12.96 -74.41
N VAL A 217 7.05 11.81 -74.14
CA VAL A 217 6.70 10.84 -75.19
C VAL A 217 5.70 11.42 -76.19
N SER A 218 4.74 12.23 -75.73
CA SER A 218 3.80 12.92 -76.63
C SER A 218 4.51 13.92 -77.52
N LEU A 219 5.40 14.75 -76.95
CA LEU A 219 6.24 15.68 -77.70
C LEU A 219 7.14 14.95 -78.69
N ALA A 220 7.78 13.86 -78.28
CA ALA A 220 8.62 13.05 -79.16
C ALA A 220 7.80 12.41 -80.30
N LYS A 221 6.55 11.99 -80.05
CA LYS A 221 5.63 11.51 -81.10
C LYS A 221 5.28 12.62 -82.08
N GLU A 222 4.98 13.83 -81.62
CA GLU A 222 4.72 14.97 -82.50
C GLU A 222 5.96 15.36 -83.30
N MET A 223 7.13 15.46 -82.65
CA MET A 223 8.41 15.74 -83.32
C MET A 223 8.77 14.67 -84.36
N ALA A 224 8.47 13.40 -84.09
CA ALA A 224 8.67 12.32 -85.06
C ALA A 224 7.68 12.43 -86.24
N ALA A 225 6.44 12.86 -85.99
CA ALA A 225 5.46 13.10 -87.04
C ALA A 225 5.85 14.31 -87.92
N THR A 226 6.34 15.40 -87.33
CA THR A 226 6.83 16.58 -88.06
C THR A 226 8.10 16.26 -88.83
N ALA A 227 9.09 15.60 -88.22
CA ALA A 227 10.31 15.19 -88.91
C ALA A 227 10.01 14.22 -90.08
N LYS A 228 9.02 13.34 -89.92
CA LYS A 228 8.55 12.46 -91.02
C LYS A 228 7.88 13.27 -92.14
N ALA A 229 7.04 14.25 -91.79
CA ALA A 229 6.40 15.13 -92.77
C ALA A 229 7.43 15.97 -93.54
N GLU A 230 8.42 16.53 -92.85
CA GLU A 230 9.55 17.27 -93.44
C GLU A 230 10.41 16.38 -94.34
N ALA A 231 10.71 15.15 -93.91
CA ALA A 231 11.45 14.19 -94.73
C ALA A 231 10.66 13.81 -96.00
N ASP A 232 9.34 13.62 -95.89
CA ASP A 232 8.49 13.34 -97.03
C ASP A 232 8.33 14.56 -97.95
N GLN A 233 8.35 15.79 -97.43
CA GLN A 233 8.41 17.03 -98.22
C GLN A 233 9.73 17.16 -98.97
N ALA A 234 10.87 17.01 -98.29
CA ALA A 234 12.19 17.05 -98.91
C ALA A 234 12.32 15.98 -100.02
N ARG A 235 11.76 14.79 -99.82
CA ARG A 235 11.68 13.75 -100.85
C ARG A 235 10.87 14.19 -102.08
N ARG A 236 9.75 14.90 -101.90
CA ARG A 236 8.94 15.45 -103.01
C ARG A 236 9.72 16.51 -103.77
N GLU A 237 10.33 17.46 -103.07
CA GLU A 237 11.15 18.53 -103.68
C GLU A 237 12.33 17.96 -104.47
N THR A 238 13.02 16.96 -103.91
CA THR A 238 14.10 16.25 -104.60
C THR A 238 13.61 15.56 -105.87
N ARG A 239 12.41 14.96 -105.84
CA ARG A 239 11.80 14.30 -106.99
C ARG A 239 11.39 15.30 -108.08
N GLU A 240 10.91 16.47 -107.69
CA GLU A 240 10.53 17.55 -108.62
C GLU A 240 11.74 18.16 -109.31
N LEU A 241 12.80 18.49 -108.55
CA LEU A 241 14.10 18.92 -109.07
C LEU A 241 14.70 17.86 -110.01
N ALA A 242 14.64 16.58 -109.66
CA ALA A 242 15.10 15.51 -110.55
C ALA A 242 14.30 15.47 -111.87
N GLY A 243 13.00 15.75 -111.81
CA GLY A 243 12.14 15.92 -112.98
C GLY A 243 12.52 17.12 -113.85
N GLU A 244 12.88 18.25 -113.25
CA GLU A 244 13.36 19.45 -113.96
C GLU A 244 14.71 19.24 -114.62
N VAL A 245 15.67 18.64 -113.91
CA VAL A 245 16.99 18.29 -114.47
C VAL A 245 16.83 17.39 -115.69
N LYS A 246 15.90 16.42 -115.63
CA LYS A 246 15.59 15.54 -116.76
C LYS A 246 15.04 16.33 -117.96
N ARG A 247 14.04 17.20 -117.74
CA ARG A 247 13.47 18.07 -118.79
C ARG A 247 14.53 19.00 -119.42
N ASN A 248 15.36 19.62 -118.58
CA ASN A 248 16.44 20.51 -119.02
C ASN A 248 17.50 19.75 -119.83
N ARG A 249 17.84 18.52 -119.44
CA ARG A 249 18.73 17.65 -120.21
C ARG A 249 18.15 17.32 -121.59
N GLU A 250 16.89 16.95 -121.68
CA GLU A 250 16.21 16.67 -122.97
C GLU A 250 16.18 17.91 -123.87
N LEU A 251 15.91 19.09 -123.31
CA LEU A 251 15.98 20.37 -124.02
C LEU A 251 17.41 20.63 -124.54
N PHE A 252 18.43 20.37 -123.74
CA PHE A 252 19.84 20.54 -124.11
C PHE A 252 20.23 19.63 -125.27
N LEU A 253 19.78 18.36 -125.26
CA LEU A 253 20.03 17.40 -126.33
C LEU A 253 19.37 17.83 -127.65
N SER A 254 18.15 18.36 -127.61
CA SER A 254 17.46 18.88 -128.81
C SER A 254 18.20 20.08 -129.46
N LYS A 255 18.84 20.92 -128.66
CA LYS A 255 19.68 22.02 -129.14
C LYS A 255 20.94 21.52 -129.85
N ILE A 256 21.59 20.49 -129.29
CA ILE A 256 22.77 19.85 -129.91
C ILE A 256 22.40 19.24 -131.26
N GLU A 257 21.26 18.55 -131.35
CA GLU A 257 20.80 17.94 -132.61
C GLU A 257 20.61 18.97 -133.74
N LYS A 258 20.07 20.16 -133.41
CA LYS A 258 19.94 21.27 -134.36
C LYS A 258 21.29 21.80 -134.84
N ILE A 259 22.28 21.92 -133.95
CA ILE A 259 23.64 22.37 -134.29
C ILE A 259 24.30 21.37 -135.24
N LEU A 260 24.17 20.06 -134.99
CA LEU A 260 24.73 19.00 -135.83
C LEU A 260 24.12 18.98 -137.24
N LYS A 261 22.80 19.16 -137.36
CA LYS A 261 22.13 19.27 -138.68
C LYS A 261 22.53 20.54 -139.45
N GLY A 262 22.93 21.60 -138.75
CA GLY A 262 23.50 22.82 -139.35
C GLY A 262 24.93 22.61 -139.88
N ALA A 263 25.77 21.87 -139.14
CA ALA A 263 27.14 21.57 -139.54
C ALA A 263 27.23 20.65 -140.78
N ALA A 264 26.34 19.66 -140.90
CA ALA A 264 26.29 18.75 -142.05
C ALA A 264 25.98 19.44 -143.39
N LYS A 265 25.23 20.56 -143.37
CA LYS A 265 24.87 21.33 -144.59
C LYS A 265 26.01 22.21 -145.13
N VAL A 266 27.02 22.49 -144.31
CA VAL A 266 28.18 23.32 -144.68
C VAL A 266 29.25 22.47 -145.37
N GLU A 267 29.33 21.19 -145.04
CA GLU A 267 30.35 20.25 -145.53
C GLU A 267 30.14 19.85 -147.01
N GLU A 268 28.91 19.86 -147.51
CA GLU A 268 28.56 19.41 -148.86
C GLU A 268 28.85 20.46 -149.96
N LYS A 269 28.96 21.75 -149.61
CA LYS A 269 29.14 22.86 -150.57
C LYS A 269 30.60 23.27 -150.87
N LEU A 270 31.60 22.60 -150.28
CA LEU A 270 33.03 23.00 -150.40
C LEU A 270 33.89 22.14 -151.35
N LYS A 271 33.31 21.22 -152.12
CA LYS A 271 34.06 20.28 -152.99
C LYS A 271 34.40 20.77 -154.41
N SER A 272 34.11 22.01 -154.79
CA SER A 272 34.52 22.55 -156.10
C SER A 272 35.48 23.73 -155.97
N LYS A 273 36.67 23.58 -156.58
CA LYS A 273 37.72 24.58 -156.88
C LYS A 273 38.95 24.56 -155.94
N GLN A 274 39.96 23.82 -156.41
CA GLN A 274 41.35 23.81 -155.93
C GLN A 274 42.03 25.18 -156.10
N LEU A 275 42.83 25.62 -155.12
CA LEU A 275 44.14 26.25 -155.35
C LEU A 275 44.95 26.47 -154.04
N LYS A 276 45.97 25.59 -153.88
CA LYS A 276 47.36 25.82 -153.45
C LYS A 276 47.67 26.98 -152.48
N LEU A 277 48.19 26.65 -151.29
CA LEU A 277 49.29 27.41 -150.66
C LEU A 277 50.29 26.50 -149.93
N LYS A 278 51.55 26.92 -150.03
CA LYS A 278 52.84 26.21 -149.95
C LYS A 278 53.25 25.67 -148.56
N PRO A 279 54.13 24.65 -148.51
CA PRO A 279 54.64 24.06 -147.27
C PRO A 279 55.76 24.93 -146.69
N LYS A 280 55.74 25.21 -145.38
CA LYS A 280 56.82 25.97 -144.73
C LYS A 280 57.60 25.12 -143.73
N ALA A 281 58.79 24.74 -144.20
CA ALA A 281 60.07 24.49 -143.54
C ALA A 281 60.09 23.99 -142.08
N LYS A 282 60.65 22.79 -141.92
CA LYS A 282 60.98 22.13 -140.64
C LYS A 282 62.10 22.91 -139.90
N ALA A 283 61.75 23.61 -138.82
CA ALA A 283 62.73 24.16 -137.88
C ALA A 283 63.20 23.08 -136.90
N ARG A 284 64.51 22.99 -136.65
CA ARG A 284 65.12 21.96 -135.80
C ARG A 284 65.08 22.40 -134.33
N ILE A 285 64.66 21.53 -133.43
CA ILE A 285 64.60 21.82 -131.98
C ILE A 285 65.84 21.22 -131.30
N TYR A 286 66.55 22.02 -130.50
CA TYR A 286 67.67 21.59 -129.65
C TYR A 286 67.29 21.62 -128.18
N ILE A 287 67.71 20.63 -127.40
CA ILE A 287 67.48 20.57 -125.95
C ILE A 287 68.78 20.94 -125.25
N VAL A 288 68.76 22.04 -124.48
CA VAL A 288 69.91 22.56 -123.73
C VAL A 288 70.40 21.51 -122.73
N LYS A 289 71.71 21.26 -122.68
CA LYS A 289 72.34 20.37 -121.69
C LYS A 289 73.04 21.17 -120.60
N LYS A 290 73.36 20.50 -119.48
CA LYS A 290 74.08 21.13 -118.36
C LYS A 290 75.43 21.66 -118.83
N GLY A 291 75.67 22.97 -118.66
CA GLY A 291 76.88 23.67 -119.10
C GLY A 291 76.84 24.22 -120.53
N ASP A 292 75.72 24.10 -121.25
CA ASP A 292 75.57 24.76 -122.56
C ASP A 292 75.43 26.28 -122.40
N SER A 293 76.01 27.03 -123.35
CA SER A 293 75.76 28.46 -123.56
C SER A 293 75.31 28.65 -125.00
N LEU A 294 74.58 29.74 -125.30
CA LEU A 294 74.15 30.03 -126.69
C LEU A 294 75.35 30.05 -127.65
N TRP A 295 76.49 30.56 -127.18
CA TRP A 295 77.76 30.58 -127.89
C TRP A 295 78.25 29.17 -128.23
N ARG A 296 78.24 28.26 -127.25
CA ARG A 296 78.66 26.87 -127.42
C ARG A 296 77.71 26.09 -128.32
N ILE A 297 76.40 26.32 -128.20
CA ILE A 297 75.38 25.66 -129.03
C ILE A 297 75.54 26.06 -130.50
N ALA A 298 75.74 27.35 -130.80
CA ALA A 298 76.02 27.81 -132.16
C ALA A 298 77.35 27.24 -132.70
N GLY A 299 78.34 27.08 -131.81
CA GLY A 299 79.64 26.49 -132.11
C GLY A 299 79.62 25.01 -132.46
N TYR A 300 78.57 24.26 -132.13
CA TYR A 300 78.56 22.83 -132.45
C TYR A 300 78.56 22.60 -133.99
N PRO A 301 79.37 21.63 -134.49
CA PRO A 301 79.51 21.37 -135.93
C PRO A 301 78.19 21.02 -136.63
N ASN A 302 77.29 20.40 -135.88
CA ASN A 302 75.97 19.95 -136.34
C ASN A 302 74.87 21.02 -136.27
N ILE A 303 75.20 22.25 -135.81
CA ILE A 303 74.29 23.41 -135.76
C ILE A 303 74.75 24.46 -136.75
N TYR A 304 75.73 25.30 -136.38
CA TYR A 304 76.32 26.28 -137.30
C TYR A 304 77.81 26.10 -137.53
N ASN A 305 78.51 25.37 -136.65
CA ASN A 305 79.97 25.29 -136.60
C ASN A 305 80.64 26.68 -136.49
N ASP A 306 79.93 27.65 -135.92
CA ASP A 306 80.38 29.03 -135.79
C ASP A 306 79.77 29.63 -134.52
N PRO A 307 80.54 29.70 -133.42
CA PRO A 307 80.06 30.22 -132.16
C PRO A 307 79.57 31.68 -132.22
N ALA A 308 80.03 32.49 -133.18
CA ALA A 308 79.62 33.89 -133.31
C ALA A 308 78.14 34.04 -133.71
N LYS A 309 77.52 32.98 -134.25
CA LYS A 309 76.11 32.97 -134.69
C LYS A 309 75.09 32.75 -133.57
N TRP A 310 75.52 32.74 -132.32
CA TRP A 310 74.65 32.56 -131.16
C TRP A 310 73.50 33.57 -131.07
N LYS A 311 73.69 34.79 -131.58
CA LYS A 311 72.65 35.82 -131.62
C LYS A 311 71.43 35.39 -132.46
N LYS A 312 71.61 34.59 -133.52
CA LYS A 312 70.49 34.06 -134.33
C LYS A 312 69.60 33.12 -133.52
N ILE A 313 70.21 32.30 -132.65
CA ILE A 313 69.49 31.39 -131.75
C ILE A 313 68.71 32.21 -130.73
N PHE A 314 69.32 33.27 -130.17
CA PHE A 314 68.64 34.16 -129.23
C PHE A 314 67.43 34.85 -129.87
N GLU A 315 67.59 35.44 -131.05
CA GLU A 315 66.51 36.15 -131.75
C GLU A 315 65.31 35.26 -132.07
N ALA A 316 65.54 34.03 -132.52
CA ALA A 316 64.47 33.07 -132.80
C ALA A 316 63.72 32.60 -131.53
N ASN A 317 64.31 32.82 -130.35
CA ASN A 317 63.75 32.37 -129.07
C ASN A 317 63.61 33.52 -128.06
N LYS A 318 63.54 34.79 -128.49
CA LYS A 318 63.42 35.97 -127.60
C LYS A 318 62.23 35.89 -126.64
N ASN A 319 61.15 35.24 -127.07
CA ASN A 319 59.98 34.97 -126.23
C ASN A 319 60.19 33.85 -125.19
N ARG A 320 61.27 33.06 -125.30
CA ARG A 320 61.56 31.91 -124.42
C ARG A 320 62.85 32.07 -123.61
N ILE A 321 63.77 32.92 -124.04
CA ILE A 321 65.00 33.27 -123.32
C ILE A 321 64.95 34.78 -123.03
N PRO A 322 64.61 35.18 -121.80
CA PRO A 322 64.61 36.58 -121.39
C PRO A 322 66.03 37.16 -121.30
N ASP A 323 67.00 36.39 -120.77
CA ASP A 323 68.42 36.79 -120.66
C ASP A 323 69.32 35.79 -121.42
N PRO A 324 70.09 36.24 -122.43
CA PRO A 324 70.96 35.36 -123.21
C PRO A 324 72.05 34.62 -122.42
N ARG A 325 72.41 35.10 -121.22
CA ARG A 325 73.42 34.47 -120.36
C ARG A 325 72.85 33.34 -119.50
N LEU A 326 71.53 33.20 -119.43
CA LEU A 326 70.86 32.24 -118.56
C LEU A 326 70.11 31.19 -119.39
N LEU A 327 70.68 30.00 -119.48
CA LEU A 327 70.07 28.84 -120.10
C LEU A 327 69.89 27.72 -119.06
N TYR A 328 68.70 27.13 -119.02
CA TYR A 328 68.40 26.01 -118.12
C TYR A 328 68.51 24.67 -118.85
N PRO A 329 69.20 23.67 -118.28
CA PRO A 329 69.24 22.33 -118.86
C PRO A 329 67.83 21.74 -119.00
N GLY A 330 67.53 21.18 -120.17
CA GLY A 330 66.20 20.67 -120.55
C GLY A 330 65.36 21.66 -121.38
N GLN A 331 65.76 22.92 -121.48
CA GLN A 331 65.05 23.94 -122.26
C GLN A 331 65.12 23.64 -123.77
N LYS A 332 63.98 23.72 -124.47
CA LYS A 332 63.88 23.49 -125.93
C LYS A 332 64.06 24.79 -126.70
N LEU A 333 65.12 24.89 -127.51
CA LEU A 333 65.40 26.03 -128.37
C LEU A 333 65.12 25.71 -129.83
N ILE A 334 64.51 26.66 -130.53
CA ILE A 334 64.31 26.60 -131.97
C ILE A 334 65.61 27.05 -132.63
N ILE A 335 66.24 26.17 -133.40
CA ILE A 335 67.44 26.48 -134.16
C ILE A 335 67.02 26.74 -135.61
N PRO A 336 67.06 28.02 -136.08
CA PRO A 336 66.85 28.30 -137.49
C PRO A 336 67.98 27.67 -138.31
N GLN A 337 67.72 27.16 -139.51
CA GLN A 337 68.83 26.67 -140.35
C GLN A 337 69.71 27.85 -140.82
N LYS A 338 70.97 27.55 -141.21
CA LYS A 338 72.08 28.50 -141.40
C LYS A 338 71.73 29.83 -142.06
#